data_AF-A0A816NY15-F1
#
_entry.id   AF-A0A816NY15-F1
#
_cell.length_a   1.000
_cell.length_b   1.000
_cell.length_c   1.000
_cell.angle_alpha   90.00
_cell.angle_beta   90.00
_cell.angle_gamma   90.00
#
_symmetry.space_group_name_H-M   'P 1'
#
loop_
_entity.id
_entity.type
_entity.pdbx_description
1 polymer ?
#
loop_
_entity_poly.entity_id
_entity_poly.type
_entity_poly.pdbx_seq_one_letter_code
_entity_poly.pdbx_strand_id
1 'polypeptide(L)'
;MSSCSKTITQYKFDLMVSNIDIIQSIGRVHQQLLDDLKEKLSQSCNESLIKAIENRQQAMRKHHYIPTTDTRVKQAFQELKHLLSELYSSPLPRSLAVCSQQEYKFVRSIQQLLHCRTDIVIRRRDKSKVFYIGKAIDFERKAEEYMLKTEAYQEITNGRSPLSDILCAVQTSLENLVRRQILTSKQQNQIPPKLNQLELGHYHGLPAPHKPNTLLRPIIACINGPTTLVSKVLNALLPPIFLSVVRETTFINDIDVIRKLEKYVLDGLFQSTTKFIVIDVTDLYTMIPREGALRALLRFLEENSYDGKIGSLRIDSIMKLARLVLDNNCFVYNNKFYKQIRGGAMGSAFTQVLANIYMYCWEQDLIKYTTEHRGIYGRYIDDIFMATNQTAIEIQQQLKKMMNKDINIKINYEINTAVNFLDITITNENGQLKTLIYHKPTTEPYILPFTPDHPRHMHRNIPYAALMRAAHLCSNVNYFNS
;
A
#
# COMPACT_ATOMS: atom_id res chain seq x y z
N MET A 1 -21.06 29.05 50.47
CA MET A 1 -19.62 29.27 50.17
C MET A 1 -19.13 28.20 49.20
N SER A 2 -19.70 28.15 48.00
CA SER A 2 -19.40 27.13 46.98
C SER A 2 -19.16 27.80 45.64
N SER A 3 -17.89 28.01 45.30
CA SER A 3 -17.35 28.12 43.93
C SER A 3 -16.00 28.83 43.98
N CYS A 4 -14.91 28.07 44.09
CA CYS A 4 -13.65 28.38 43.40
C CYS A 4 -12.62 27.29 43.72
N SER A 5 -12.66 26.19 42.97
CA SER A 5 -11.48 25.34 42.80
C SER A 5 -11.58 24.59 41.49
N LYS A 6 -11.64 25.35 40.39
CA LYS A 6 -11.16 24.84 39.10
C LYS A 6 -9.69 25.19 39.05
N THR A 7 -8.84 24.19 39.27
CA THR A 7 -7.39 24.31 39.21
C THR A 7 -6.99 24.83 37.82
N ILE A 8 -5.96 25.67 37.76
CA ILE A 8 -5.36 26.21 36.51
C ILE A 8 -5.05 25.10 35.49
N THR A 9 -4.86 23.86 35.96
CA THR A 9 -4.70 22.63 35.17
C THR A 9 -5.97 22.21 34.42
N GLN A 10 -7.17 22.36 35.01
CA GLN A 10 -8.45 22.09 34.35
C GLN A 10 -8.78 23.17 33.32
N TYR A 11 -8.45 24.43 33.60
CA TYR A 11 -8.64 25.53 32.64
C TYR A 11 -7.68 25.42 31.44
N LYS A 12 -6.44 24.94 31.65
CA LYS A 12 -5.51 24.59 30.56
C LYS A 12 -5.93 23.32 29.80
N PHE A 13 -6.56 22.34 30.46
CA PHE A 13 -7.12 21.14 29.83
C PHE A 13 -8.34 21.48 28.97
N ASP A 14 -9.25 22.32 29.47
CA ASP A 14 -10.42 22.79 28.72
C ASP A 14 -10.00 23.71 27.55
N LEU A 15 -8.94 24.53 27.69
CA LEU A 15 -8.31 25.27 26.59
C LEU A 15 -7.58 24.35 25.58
N MET A 16 -7.10 23.18 25.98
CA MET A 16 -6.39 22.25 25.07
C MET A 16 -7.38 21.35 24.33
N VAL A 17 -8.48 20.96 24.98
CA VAL A 17 -9.61 20.22 24.39
C VAL A 17 -10.41 21.11 23.44
N SER A 18 -10.63 22.38 23.77
CA SER A 18 -11.19 23.38 22.83
C SER A 18 -10.23 23.79 21.71
N ASN A 19 -8.95 23.45 21.81
CA ASN A 19 -7.94 23.65 20.77
C ASN A 19 -7.56 22.37 20.01
N ILE A 20 -8.29 21.26 20.19
CA ILE A 20 -8.23 20.13 19.25
C ILE A 20 -8.74 20.57 17.87
N ASP A 21 -9.66 21.54 17.82
CA ASP A 21 -10.06 22.23 16.58
C ASP A 21 -8.96 23.17 16.03
N ILE A 22 -7.95 23.52 16.85
CA ILE A 22 -6.76 24.28 16.43
C ILE A 22 -5.64 23.36 15.90
N ILE A 23 -5.58 22.10 16.32
CA ILE A 23 -4.70 21.11 15.65
C ILE A 23 -5.22 20.84 14.22
N GLN A 24 -6.52 21.00 13.97
CA GLN A 24 -7.10 21.10 12.62
C GLN A 24 -6.87 22.48 11.96
N SER A 25 -6.48 23.51 12.71
CA SER A 25 -6.17 24.85 12.19
C SER A 25 -4.71 25.08 11.83
N ILE A 26 -3.78 24.17 12.16
CA ILE A 26 -2.43 24.13 11.56
C ILE A 26 -2.53 23.83 10.05
N GLY A 27 -3.60 23.13 9.66
CA GLY A 27 -4.05 23.07 8.28
C GLY A 27 -4.28 24.45 7.68
N ARG A 28 -4.79 25.45 8.42
CA ARG A 28 -5.15 26.77 7.85
C ARG A 28 -3.96 27.62 7.44
N VAL A 29 -2.79 27.56 8.10
CA VAL A 29 -1.62 28.34 7.64
C VAL A 29 -0.96 27.66 6.45
N HIS A 30 -0.87 26.33 6.44
CA HIS A 30 -0.32 25.59 5.30
C HIS A 30 -1.28 25.56 4.11
N GLN A 31 -2.60 25.56 4.37
CA GLN A 31 -3.69 25.71 3.41
C GLN A 31 -3.77 27.15 2.93
N GLN A 32 -3.55 28.16 3.77
CA GLN A 32 -3.47 29.56 3.34
C GLN A 32 -2.16 29.83 2.58
N LEU A 33 -1.06 29.15 2.89
CA LEU A 33 0.14 29.18 2.06
C LEU A 33 -0.08 28.44 0.73
N LEU A 34 -0.84 27.33 0.73
CA LEU A 34 -1.25 26.60 -0.47
C LEU A 34 -2.26 27.39 -1.29
N ASP A 35 -3.18 28.11 -0.65
CA ASP A 35 -4.23 28.91 -1.25
C ASP A 35 -3.63 30.22 -1.76
N ASP A 36 -2.69 30.84 -1.04
CA ASP A 36 -1.86 31.95 -1.53
C ASP A 36 -0.91 31.50 -2.65
N LEU A 37 -0.38 30.25 -2.61
CA LEU A 37 0.40 29.68 -3.72
C LEU A 37 -0.50 29.33 -4.90
N LYS A 38 -1.71 28.82 -4.69
CA LYS A 38 -2.71 28.53 -5.72
C LYS A 38 -3.27 29.82 -6.31
N GLU A 39 -3.43 30.86 -5.51
CA GLU A 39 -3.88 32.20 -5.89
C GLU A 39 -2.76 32.94 -6.60
N LYS A 40 -1.50 32.83 -6.15
CA LYS A 40 -0.34 33.30 -6.92
C LYS A 40 -0.06 32.47 -8.17
N LEU A 41 -0.37 31.18 -8.18
CA LEU A 41 -0.32 30.34 -9.38
C LEU A 41 -1.51 30.63 -10.30
N SER A 42 -2.67 31.05 -9.80
CA SER A 42 -3.81 31.47 -10.63
C SER A 42 -3.67 32.89 -11.14
N GLN A 43 -3.03 33.79 -10.38
CA GLN A 43 -2.70 35.17 -10.76
C GLN A 43 -1.42 35.26 -11.62
N SER A 44 -0.44 34.36 -11.44
CA SER A 44 0.74 34.23 -12.32
C SER A 44 0.57 33.20 -13.44
N CYS A 45 -0.53 32.45 -13.44
CA CYS A 45 -1.08 31.89 -14.66
C CYS A 45 -1.47 33.08 -15.53
N ASN A 46 -0.52 33.51 -16.36
CA ASN A 46 -0.77 34.46 -17.42
C ASN A 46 -2.09 34.05 -18.09
N GLU A 47 -3.03 34.98 -18.28
CA GLU A 47 -4.18 34.74 -19.16
C GLU A 47 -3.72 34.21 -20.52
N SER A 48 -2.50 34.54 -20.95
CA SER A 48 -1.86 33.95 -22.13
C SER A 48 -1.49 32.47 -21.99
N LEU A 49 -1.10 31.98 -20.80
CA LEU A 49 -0.81 30.57 -20.52
C LEU A 49 -2.10 29.74 -20.44
N ILE A 50 -3.13 30.23 -19.73
CA ILE A 50 -4.44 29.58 -19.66
C ILE A 50 -5.07 29.54 -21.07
N LYS A 51 -5.08 30.67 -21.79
CA LYS A 51 -5.61 30.77 -23.16
C LYS A 51 -4.77 29.99 -24.18
N ALA A 52 -3.46 29.85 -23.98
CA ALA A 52 -2.61 28.97 -24.79
C ALA A 52 -2.87 27.48 -24.49
N ILE A 53 -3.09 27.10 -23.23
CA ILE A 53 -3.47 25.73 -22.83
C ILE A 53 -4.87 25.40 -23.39
N GLU A 54 -5.83 26.31 -23.31
CA GLU A 54 -7.21 26.15 -23.83
C GLU A 54 -7.28 26.10 -25.36
N ASN A 55 -6.62 27.04 -26.06
CA ASN A 55 -6.59 27.04 -27.54
C ASN A 55 -5.84 25.81 -28.09
N ARG A 56 -4.80 25.32 -27.38
CA ARG A 56 -4.08 24.11 -27.77
C ARG A 56 -4.84 22.83 -27.42
N GLN A 57 -5.69 22.84 -26.38
CA GLN A 57 -6.62 21.75 -26.07
C GLN A 57 -7.67 21.55 -27.17
N GLN A 58 -8.17 22.61 -27.79
CA GLN A 58 -9.14 22.51 -28.88
C GLN A 58 -8.58 21.74 -30.10
N ALA A 59 -7.25 21.82 -30.32
CA ALA A 59 -6.53 21.01 -31.29
C ALA A 59 -6.22 19.56 -30.83
N MET A 60 -6.13 19.31 -29.51
CA MET A 60 -5.89 17.99 -28.92
C MET A 60 -7.17 17.12 -28.82
N ARG A 61 -8.36 17.73 -28.78
CA ARG A 61 -9.67 17.03 -28.75
C ARG A 61 -9.96 16.10 -29.92
N LYS A 62 -9.16 16.12 -31.01
CA LYS A 62 -9.31 15.16 -32.11
C LYS A 62 -8.83 13.75 -31.75
N HIS A 63 -8.02 13.58 -30.70
CA HIS A 63 -7.47 12.28 -30.31
C HIS A 63 -7.73 12.02 -28.83
N HIS A 64 -8.41 10.91 -28.52
CA HIS A 64 -8.89 10.53 -27.18
C HIS A 64 -7.77 10.02 -26.24
N TYR A 65 -6.52 10.41 -26.47
CA TYR A 65 -5.34 9.98 -25.71
C TYR A 65 -4.21 11.03 -25.83
N ILE A 66 -3.38 11.14 -24.79
CA ILE A 66 -2.15 11.98 -24.78
C ILE A 66 -0.93 11.05 -24.95
N PRO A 67 -0.32 10.97 -26.15
CA PRO A 67 0.87 10.17 -26.36
C PRO A 67 2.07 10.71 -25.54
N THR A 68 2.79 9.84 -24.85
CA THR A 68 4.05 10.18 -24.14
C THR A 68 5.18 10.66 -25.08
N THR A 69 5.01 10.48 -26.39
CA THR A 69 5.88 11.02 -27.44
C THR A 69 5.51 12.43 -27.89
N ASP A 70 4.41 12.99 -27.38
CA ASP A 70 3.90 14.30 -27.78
C ASP A 70 4.85 15.43 -27.36
N THR A 71 5.41 16.11 -28.36
CA THR A 71 6.31 17.25 -28.20
C THR A 71 5.68 18.40 -27.44
N ARG A 72 4.35 18.53 -27.47
CA ARG A 72 3.60 19.60 -26.79
C ARG A 72 3.57 19.40 -25.28
N VAL A 73 3.44 18.14 -24.83
CA VAL A 73 3.51 17.75 -23.41
C VAL A 73 4.92 18.00 -22.87
N LYS A 74 5.95 17.62 -23.64
CA LYS A 74 7.35 17.88 -23.29
C LYS A 74 7.65 19.39 -23.13
N GLN A 75 7.08 20.23 -23.98
CA GLN A 75 7.22 21.69 -23.88
C GLN A 75 6.50 22.26 -22.64
N ALA A 76 5.25 21.85 -22.37
CA ALA A 76 4.54 22.25 -21.17
C ALA A 76 5.28 21.86 -19.88
N PHE A 77 5.88 20.67 -19.86
CA PHE A 77 6.73 20.24 -18.74
C PHE A 77 8.03 21.04 -18.61
N GLN A 78 8.62 21.48 -19.72
CA GLN A 78 9.79 22.35 -19.70
C GLN A 78 9.46 23.74 -19.15
N GLU A 79 8.35 24.33 -19.56
CA GLU A 79 7.86 25.62 -19.05
C GLU A 79 7.58 25.54 -17.54
N LEU A 80 6.91 24.47 -17.09
CA LEU A 80 6.62 24.29 -15.68
C LEU A 80 7.90 24.04 -14.84
N LYS A 81 8.87 23.30 -15.40
CA LYS A 81 10.19 23.14 -14.79
C LYS A 81 10.95 24.47 -14.69
N HIS A 82 10.80 25.34 -15.69
CA HIS A 82 11.38 26.69 -15.65
C HIS A 82 10.75 27.54 -14.54
N LEU A 83 9.42 27.59 -14.48
CA LEU A 83 8.66 28.31 -13.44
C LEU A 83 9.03 27.84 -12.03
N LEU A 84 9.07 26.52 -11.80
CA LEU A 84 9.53 25.97 -10.53
C LEU A 84 10.97 26.40 -10.22
N SER A 85 11.87 26.38 -11.20
CA SER A 85 13.26 26.81 -11.01
C SER A 85 13.37 28.29 -10.60
N GLU A 86 12.54 29.16 -11.19
CA GLU A 86 12.47 30.58 -10.83
C GLU A 86 11.93 30.78 -9.40
N LEU A 87 10.84 30.10 -9.05
CA LEU A 87 10.27 30.15 -7.70
C LEU A 87 11.27 29.67 -6.63
N TYR A 88 12.05 28.63 -6.92
CA TYR A 88 13.10 28.13 -6.01
C TYR A 88 14.35 29.02 -5.90
N SER A 89 14.53 29.96 -6.84
CA SER A 89 15.67 30.88 -6.85
C SER A 89 15.37 32.17 -6.09
N SER A 90 14.09 32.43 -5.81
CA SER A 90 13.64 33.59 -5.04
C SER A 90 13.81 33.33 -3.54
N PRO A 91 14.40 34.27 -2.77
CA PRO A 91 14.53 34.13 -1.33
C PRO A 91 13.15 34.14 -0.66
N LEU A 92 12.94 33.23 0.31
CA LEU A 92 11.72 33.20 1.10
C LEU A 92 11.58 34.51 1.90
N PRO A 93 10.37 35.10 1.98
CA PRO A 93 10.09 36.22 2.87
C PRO A 93 10.53 35.93 4.30
N ARG A 94 11.18 36.90 4.95
CA ARG A 94 11.70 36.76 6.32
C ARG A 94 10.62 36.35 7.33
N SER A 95 9.39 36.83 7.15
CA SER A 95 8.23 36.46 7.98
C SER A 95 7.94 34.96 7.95
N LEU A 96 7.99 34.33 6.78
CA LEU A 96 7.76 32.89 6.62
C LEU A 96 8.89 32.05 7.22
N ALA A 97 10.13 32.51 7.09
CA ALA A 97 11.29 31.85 7.69
C ALA A 97 11.25 31.89 9.23
N VAL A 98 10.77 32.99 9.82
CA VAL A 98 10.57 33.10 11.28
C VAL A 98 9.42 32.21 11.75
N CYS A 99 8.31 32.20 11.01
CA CYS A 99 7.16 31.35 11.31
C CYS A 99 7.55 29.86 11.34
N SER A 100 8.25 29.37 10.30
CA SER A 100 8.65 27.96 10.22
C SER A 100 9.58 27.53 11.36
N GLN A 101 10.47 28.42 11.82
CA GLN A 101 11.32 28.16 12.98
C GLN A 101 10.52 28.06 14.29
N GLN A 102 9.49 28.90 14.46
CA GLN A 102 8.62 28.85 15.63
C GLN A 102 7.78 27.56 15.63
N GLU A 103 7.19 27.20 14.49
CA GLU A 103 6.45 25.95 14.30
C GLU A 103 7.33 24.73 14.60
N TYR A 104 8.56 24.70 14.09
CA TYR A 104 9.50 23.60 14.36
C TYR A 104 9.79 23.46 15.86
N LYS A 105 10.04 24.57 16.56
CA LYS A 105 10.25 24.57 18.02
C LYS A 105 9.00 24.07 18.76
N PHE A 106 7.82 24.50 18.34
CA PHE A 106 6.56 24.08 18.93
C PHE A 106 6.31 22.58 18.74
N VAL A 107 6.49 22.05 17.53
CA VAL A 107 6.38 20.61 17.24
C VAL A 107 7.39 19.80 18.05
N ARG A 108 8.64 20.27 18.16
CA ARG A 108 9.66 19.65 19.02
C ARG A 108 9.21 19.59 20.48
N SER A 109 8.60 20.66 21.00
CA SER A 109 8.11 20.69 22.38
C SER A 109 6.98 19.68 22.61
N ILE A 110 6.04 19.56 21.66
CA ILE A 110 4.97 18.56 21.70
C ILE A 110 5.57 17.16 21.67
N GLN A 111 6.53 16.90 20.77
CA GLN A 111 7.21 15.61 20.70
C GLN A 111 7.84 15.24 22.04
N GLN A 112 8.56 16.14 22.70
CA GLN A 112 9.16 15.91 24.01
C GLN A 112 8.10 15.59 25.08
N LEU A 113 7.01 16.37 25.12
CA LEU A 113 5.90 16.13 26.06
C LEU A 113 5.25 14.75 25.85
N LEU A 114 5.06 14.35 24.60
CA LEU A 114 4.45 13.06 24.28
C LEU A 114 5.39 11.88 24.55
N HIS A 115 6.71 12.04 24.42
CA HIS A 115 7.66 10.97 24.75
C HIS A 115 7.64 10.57 26.23
N CYS A 116 7.28 11.49 27.13
CA CYS A 116 7.17 11.22 28.55
C CYS A 116 5.87 10.49 28.92
N ARG A 117 4.91 10.33 27.99
CA ARG A 117 3.61 9.71 28.25
C ARG A 117 3.57 8.27 27.78
N THR A 118 3.63 7.35 28.73
CA THR A 118 3.51 5.90 28.48
C THR A 118 2.09 5.45 28.13
N ASP A 119 1.08 6.27 28.45
CA ASP A 119 -0.33 5.99 28.20
C ASP A 119 -0.81 6.42 26.80
N ILE A 120 0.08 6.98 25.99
CA ILE A 120 -0.19 7.38 24.60
C ILE A 120 0.68 6.56 23.64
N VAL A 121 0.09 6.16 22.52
CA VAL A 121 0.76 5.51 21.40
C VAL A 121 0.78 6.44 20.20
N ILE A 122 1.98 6.67 19.66
CA ILE A 122 2.19 7.35 18.38
C ILE A 122 2.60 6.32 17.34
N ARG A 123 1.85 6.26 16.23
CA ARG A 123 2.13 5.36 15.10
C ARG A 123 1.91 6.06 13.78
N ARG A 124 2.62 5.60 12.75
CA ARG A 124 2.26 5.95 11.36
C ARG A 124 0.97 5.24 11.00
N ARG A 125 0.08 5.93 10.29
CA ARG A 125 -1.18 5.34 9.81
C ARG A 125 -0.94 4.50 8.55
N ASP A 126 -1.77 3.48 8.34
CA ASP A 126 -1.80 2.71 7.10
C ASP A 126 -2.35 3.59 5.96
N LYS A 127 -1.68 3.52 4.80
CA LYS A 127 -2.06 4.20 3.54
C LYS A 127 -2.26 5.72 3.65
N SER A 128 -1.71 6.38 4.68
CA SER A 128 -1.72 7.84 4.81
C SER A 128 -0.40 8.35 5.39
N LYS A 129 -0.03 9.59 5.07
CA LYS A 129 1.26 10.19 5.45
C LYS A 129 1.23 10.86 6.84
N VAL A 130 0.22 10.54 7.65
CA VAL A 130 -0.08 11.20 8.92
C VAL A 130 0.13 10.25 10.11
N PHE A 131 0.26 10.83 11.29
CA PHE A 131 0.41 10.09 12.55
C PHE A 131 -0.96 9.81 13.19
N TYR A 132 -1.07 8.65 13.81
CA TYR A 132 -2.09 8.31 14.78
C TYR A 132 -1.54 8.62 16.18
N ILE A 133 -2.34 9.32 16.97
CA ILE A 133 -2.10 9.55 18.39
C ILE A 133 -3.35 9.06 19.12
N GLY A 134 -3.19 8.09 20.01
CA GLY A 134 -4.31 7.50 20.76
C GLY A 134 -3.84 6.90 22.08
N LYS A 135 -4.79 6.49 22.93
CA LYS A 135 -4.47 5.84 24.20
C LYS A 135 -3.87 4.46 23.96
N ALA A 136 -2.89 4.07 24.78
CA ALA A 136 -2.28 2.75 24.71
C ALA A 136 -3.31 1.62 24.89
N ILE A 137 -4.23 1.78 25.85
CA ILE A 137 -5.30 0.82 26.14
C ILE A 137 -6.22 0.59 24.92
N ASP A 138 -6.56 1.65 24.19
CA ASP A 138 -7.39 1.53 22.98
C ASP A 138 -6.66 0.80 21.86
N PHE A 139 -5.35 1.00 21.75
CA PHE A 139 -4.52 0.31 20.78
C PHE A 139 -4.41 -1.18 21.12
N GLU A 140 -4.20 -1.52 22.39
CA GLU A 140 -4.15 -2.90 22.88
C GLU A 140 -5.46 -3.64 22.64
N ARG A 141 -6.59 -3.05 23.04
CA ARG A 141 -7.93 -3.61 22.79
C ARG A 141 -8.16 -3.89 21.31
N LYS A 142 -7.80 -2.97 20.42
CA LYS A 142 -7.97 -3.16 18.96
C LYS A 142 -7.10 -4.29 18.41
N ALA A 143 -5.91 -4.49 18.96
CA ALA A 143 -5.04 -5.60 18.56
C ALA A 143 -5.65 -6.93 18.99
N GLU A 144 -6.17 -7.01 20.22
CA GLU A 144 -6.86 -8.20 20.74
C GLU A 144 -8.14 -8.51 19.94
N GLU A 145 -8.96 -7.51 19.66
CA GLU A 145 -10.15 -7.64 18.79
C GLU A 145 -9.79 -8.20 17.42
N TYR A 146 -8.68 -7.74 16.82
CA TYR A 146 -8.20 -8.26 15.54
C TYR A 146 -7.75 -9.72 15.66
N MET A 147 -6.98 -10.05 16.70
CA MET A 147 -6.52 -11.43 16.93
C MET A 147 -7.70 -12.39 17.13
N LEU A 148 -8.72 -11.96 17.88
CA LEU A 148 -9.95 -12.71 18.10
C LEU A 148 -10.78 -12.87 16.81
N LYS A 149 -11.00 -11.79 16.06
CA LYS A 149 -11.77 -11.79 14.80
C LYS A 149 -11.18 -12.78 13.77
N THR A 150 -9.86 -12.84 13.68
CA THR A 150 -9.18 -13.64 12.66
C THR A 150 -8.91 -15.08 13.09
N GLU A 151 -8.89 -15.34 14.40
CA GLU A 151 -8.47 -16.61 15.00
C GLU A 151 -7.10 -17.09 14.47
N ALA A 152 -6.28 -16.16 14.00
CA ALA A 152 -5.04 -16.47 13.30
C ALA A 152 -3.86 -16.70 14.25
N TYR A 153 -4.01 -16.33 15.52
CA TYR A 153 -2.95 -16.29 16.52
C TYR A 153 -3.33 -17.08 17.76
N GLN A 154 -2.38 -17.86 18.26
CA GLN A 154 -2.53 -18.66 19.47
C GLN A 154 -1.45 -18.26 20.48
N GLU A 155 -1.85 -17.97 21.71
CA GLU A 155 -0.90 -17.71 22.81
C GLU A 155 -0.17 -19.00 23.19
N ILE A 156 1.16 -18.91 23.38
CA ILE A 156 2.00 -20.00 23.87
C ILE A 156 2.06 -19.88 25.40
N THR A 157 1.32 -20.74 26.09
CA THR A 157 1.07 -20.65 27.54
C THR A 157 2.11 -21.34 28.42
N ASN A 158 3.05 -22.08 27.83
CA ASN A 158 4.07 -22.83 28.58
C ASN A 158 5.17 -21.95 29.20
N GLY A 159 5.11 -20.62 29.02
CA GLY A 159 6.07 -19.64 29.55
C GLY A 159 7.47 -19.70 28.95
N ARG A 160 7.75 -20.67 28.06
CA ARG A 160 9.07 -20.85 27.44
C ARG A 160 9.12 -20.14 26.10
N SER A 161 10.13 -19.30 25.91
CA SER A 161 10.40 -18.68 24.61
C SER A 161 10.64 -19.75 23.54
N PRO A 162 9.91 -19.74 22.41
CA PRO A 162 10.11 -20.71 21.33
C PRO A 162 11.37 -20.44 20.50
N LEU A 163 12.12 -19.37 20.79
CA LEU A 163 13.22 -18.91 19.94
C LEU A 163 14.30 -19.98 19.72
N SER A 164 14.70 -20.67 20.78
CA SER A 164 15.75 -21.71 20.71
C SER A 164 15.30 -22.90 19.85
N ASP A 165 14.06 -23.34 20.03
CA ASP A 165 13.50 -24.49 19.32
C ASP A 165 13.35 -24.17 17.81
N ILE A 166 12.90 -22.95 17.49
CA ILE A 166 12.80 -22.45 16.12
C ILE A 166 14.20 -22.35 15.47
N LEU A 167 15.19 -21.81 16.19
CA LEU A 167 16.55 -21.70 15.69
C LEU A 167 17.12 -23.08 15.36
N CYS A 168 16.94 -24.07 16.24
CA CYS A 168 17.38 -25.44 16.03
C CYS A 168 16.74 -26.06 14.77
N ALA A 169 15.42 -25.88 14.60
CA ALA A 169 14.70 -26.37 13.42
C ALA A 169 15.21 -25.73 12.11
N VAL A 170 15.49 -24.42 12.14
CA VAL A 170 16.05 -23.68 11.00
C VAL A 170 17.48 -24.14 10.69
N GLN A 171 18.35 -24.23 11.70
CA GLN A 171 19.73 -24.67 11.52
C GLN A 171 19.79 -26.09 10.94
N THR A 172 19.02 -27.02 11.49
CA THR A 172 18.92 -28.40 10.98
C THR A 172 18.48 -28.42 9.51
N SER A 173 17.51 -27.58 9.14
CA SER A 173 17.03 -27.50 7.75
C SER A 173 18.09 -26.90 6.82
N LEU A 174 18.79 -25.85 7.25
CA LEU A 174 19.83 -25.18 6.47
C LEU A 174 21.08 -26.07 6.31
N GLU A 175 21.54 -26.74 7.35
CA GLU A 175 22.65 -27.70 7.27
C GLU A 175 22.37 -28.80 6.26
N ASN A 176 21.14 -29.35 6.26
CA ASN A 176 20.74 -30.36 5.29
C ASN A 176 20.80 -29.84 3.84
N LEU A 177 20.51 -28.55 3.61
CA LEU A 177 20.62 -27.94 2.29
C LEU A 177 22.08 -27.67 1.88
N VAL A 178 22.92 -27.27 2.83
CA VAL A 178 24.37 -27.07 2.62
C VAL A 178 25.05 -28.40 2.30
N ARG A 179 24.80 -29.46 3.09
CA ARG A 179 25.36 -30.80 2.87
C ARG A 179 25.01 -31.35 1.48
N ARG A 180 23.82 -31.05 0.98
CA ARG A 180 23.36 -31.45 -0.35
C ARG A 180 23.86 -30.55 -1.49
N GLN A 181 24.73 -29.57 -1.19
CA GLN A 181 25.27 -28.58 -2.14
C GLN A 181 24.20 -27.80 -2.92
N ILE A 182 23.02 -27.63 -2.33
CA ILE A 182 21.90 -26.97 -3.04
C ILE A 182 22.05 -25.44 -2.97
N LEU A 183 22.69 -24.93 -1.92
CA LEU A 183 22.93 -23.51 -1.69
C LEU A 183 24.26 -23.06 -2.29
N THR A 184 24.25 -21.96 -3.02
CA THR A 184 25.46 -21.29 -3.53
C THR A 184 26.33 -20.76 -2.40
N SER A 185 27.63 -20.59 -2.61
CA SER A 185 28.56 -20.01 -1.61
C SER A 185 28.11 -18.63 -1.11
N LYS A 186 27.48 -17.83 -1.98
CA LYS A 186 26.90 -16.52 -1.61
C LYS A 186 25.70 -16.65 -0.67
N GLN A 187 24.83 -17.64 -0.90
CA GLN A 187 23.72 -17.93 0.00
C GLN A 187 24.23 -18.46 1.33
N GLN A 188 25.26 -19.32 1.31
CA GLN A 188 25.91 -19.88 2.51
C GLN A 188 26.52 -18.80 3.41
N ASN A 189 27.17 -17.79 2.84
CA ASN A 189 27.75 -16.69 3.61
C ASN A 189 26.70 -15.74 4.24
N GLN A 190 25.43 -15.86 3.85
CA GLN A 190 24.31 -15.14 4.47
C GLN A 190 23.59 -16.00 5.53
N ILE A 191 24.05 -17.24 5.79
CA ILE A 191 23.30 -18.24 6.58
C ILE A 191 23.16 -17.96 8.07
N PRO A 192 24.21 -17.62 8.82
CA PRO A 192 24.03 -17.44 10.25
C PRO A 192 23.38 -16.06 10.50
N PRO A 193 22.17 -15.98 11.10
CA PRO A 193 21.80 -14.74 11.77
C PRO A 193 22.90 -14.45 12.80
N LYS A 194 23.31 -13.19 12.92
CA LYS A 194 24.24 -12.81 13.99
C LYS A 194 23.58 -13.20 15.31
N LEU A 195 24.12 -14.21 15.99
CA LEU A 195 23.48 -14.83 17.16
C LEU A 195 23.15 -13.81 18.25
N ASN A 196 23.97 -12.75 18.36
CA ASN A 196 23.78 -11.64 19.28
C ASN A 196 22.66 -10.64 18.92
N GLN A 197 22.04 -10.77 17.75
CA GLN A 197 20.94 -9.93 17.28
C GLN A 197 19.64 -10.71 17.09
N LEU A 198 19.67 -12.03 17.31
CA LEU A 198 18.54 -12.91 17.04
C LEU A 198 17.40 -12.65 18.04
N GLU A 199 16.20 -12.40 17.52
CA GLU A 199 15.01 -12.15 18.32
C GLU A 199 13.76 -12.77 17.69
N LEU A 200 12.70 -12.94 18.48
CA LEU A 200 11.39 -13.31 17.94
C LEU A 200 10.77 -12.12 17.21
N GLY A 201 9.82 -12.38 16.32
CA GLY A 201 9.08 -11.29 15.69
C GLY A 201 8.39 -10.39 16.72
N HIS A 202 8.10 -9.15 16.36
CA HIS A 202 7.31 -8.24 17.19
C HIS A 202 6.02 -7.84 16.49
N TYR A 203 4.89 -8.02 17.17
CA TYR A 203 3.61 -7.51 16.66
C TYR A 203 3.55 -6.00 16.82
N HIS A 204 3.19 -5.29 15.76
CA HIS A 204 2.73 -3.91 15.83
C HIS A 204 1.60 -3.68 14.82
N GLY A 205 0.60 -2.91 15.23
CA GLY A 205 -0.51 -2.50 14.36
C GLY A 205 -0.26 -1.15 13.69
N LEU A 206 -0.59 -1.04 12.40
CA LEU A 206 -0.72 0.25 11.70
C LEU A 206 -2.21 0.66 11.70
N PRO A 207 -2.58 1.78 12.34
CA PRO A 207 -3.96 2.25 12.35
C PRO A 207 -4.43 2.62 10.93
N ALA A 208 -5.54 2.03 10.49
CA ALA A 208 -6.15 2.23 9.18
C ALA A 208 -7.40 3.12 9.32
N PRO A 209 -7.26 4.46 9.34
CA PRO A 209 -8.37 5.40 9.58
C PRO A 209 -9.43 5.37 8.46
N HIS A 210 -9.06 4.87 7.29
CA HIS A 210 -9.94 4.73 6.13
C HIS A 210 -10.89 3.53 6.23
N LYS A 211 -10.76 2.69 7.26
CA LYS A 211 -11.67 1.58 7.57
C LYS A 211 -12.51 1.96 8.81
N PRO A 212 -13.77 1.48 8.92
CA PRO A 212 -14.63 1.76 10.08
C PRO A 212 -13.94 1.44 11.41
N ASN A 213 -14.19 2.24 12.45
CA ASN A 213 -13.58 2.12 13.78
C ASN A 213 -12.04 2.23 13.83
N THR A 214 -11.38 2.61 12.74
CA THR A 214 -9.91 2.66 12.62
C THR A 214 -9.29 1.32 13.04
N LEU A 215 -9.48 0.30 12.21
CA LEU A 215 -8.90 -1.03 12.40
C LEU A 215 -7.36 -0.96 12.46
N LEU A 216 -6.74 -1.91 13.16
CA LEU A 216 -5.29 -2.09 13.10
C LEU A 216 -4.95 -3.09 12.00
N ARG A 217 -4.02 -2.71 11.12
CA ARG A 217 -3.37 -3.63 10.20
C ARG A 217 -2.20 -4.28 10.94
N PRO A 218 -2.23 -5.59 11.21
CA PRO A 218 -1.17 -6.26 11.97
C PRO A 218 0.10 -6.37 11.12
N ILE A 219 1.26 -6.09 11.71
CA ILE A 219 2.55 -6.35 11.12
C ILE A 219 3.38 -7.11 12.15
N ILE A 220 3.91 -8.26 11.74
CA ILE A 220 4.87 -9.01 12.54
C ILE A 220 6.26 -8.67 11.99
N ALA A 221 6.99 -7.83 12.72
CA ALA A 221 8.35 -7.44 12.37
C ALA A 221 9.32 -8.56 12.74
N CYS A 222 9.77 -9.34 11.76
CA CYS A 222 10.72 -10.44 11.95
C CYS A 222 12.14 -10.09 11.48
N ILE A 223 12.59 -8.84 11.54
CA ILE A 223 13.86 -8.42 10.88
C ILE A 223 15.05 -9.30 11.28
N ASN A 224 15.15 -9.64 12.57
CA ASN A 224 16.20 -10.52 13.11
C ASN A 224 15.69 -11.92 13.50
N GLY A 225 14.55 -12.34 12.94
CA GLY A 225 13.94 -13.65 13.20
C GLY A 225 14.71 -14.82 12.57
N PRO A 226 14.67 -16.04 13.17
CA PRO A 226 15.38 -17.19 12.62
C PRO A 226 14.90 -17.59 11.23
N THR A 227 13.62 -17.44 10.93
CA THR A 227 12.99 -17.82 9.65
C THR A 227 13.17 -16.77 8.55
N THR A 228 13.74 -15.61 8.86
CA THR A 228 13.83 -14.46 7.95
C THR A 228 14.77 -14.72 6.79
N LEU A 229 15.87 -15.42 7.04
CA LEU A 229 16.75 -15.83 5.96
C LEU A 229 16.06 -16.81 5.01
N VAL A 230 15.40 -17.84 5.55
CA VAL A 230 14.67 -18.82 4.73
C VAL A 230 13.61 -18.11 3.89
N SER A 231 12.91 -17.15 4.49
CA SER A 231 11.93 -16.32 3.78
C SER A 231 12.56 -15.51 2.65
N LYS A 232 13.76 -14.95 2.85
CA LYS A 232 14.52 -14.24 1.80
C LYS A 232 14.96 -15.17 0.67
N VAL A 233 15.40 -16.39 0.98
CA VAL A 233 15.78 -17.39 -0.04
C VAL A 233 14.57 -17.74 -0.91
N LEU A 234 13.42 -18.03 -0.30
CA LEU A 234 12.18 -18.31 -1.03
C LEU A 234 11.72 -17.09 -1.85
N ASN A 235 11.84 -15.88 -1.29
CA ASN A 235 11.49 -14.65 -1.99
C ASN A 235 12.46 -14.28 -3.13
N ALA A 236 13.69 -14.79 -3.14
CA ALA A 236 14.58 -14.65 -4.28
C ALA A 236 14.23 -15.63 -5.42
N LEU A 237 13.60 -16.76 -5.08
CA LEU A 237 13.35 -17.87 -5.99
C LEU A 237 11.97 -17.78 -6.67
N LEU A 238 10.92 -17.56 -5.89
CA LEU A 238 9.53 -17.72 -6.34
C LEU A 238 8.98 -16.53 -7.15
N PRO A 239 9.19 -15.26 -6.75
CA PRO A 239 8.60 -14.12 -7.46
C PRO A 239 8.97 -14.02 -8.95
N PRO A 240 10.22 -14.27 -9.39
CA PRO A 240 10.54 -14.21 -10.82
C PRO A 240 9.68 -15.14 -11.68
N ILE A 241 9.41 -16.35 -11.19
CA ILE A 241 8.65 -17.38 -11.92
C ILE A 241 7.17 -17.11 -11.82
N PHE A 242 6.71 -16.68 -10.65
CA PHE A 242 5.34 -16.22 -10.49
C PHE A 242 5.02 -15.10 -11.50
N LEU A 243 5.84 -14.05 -11.55
CA LEU A 243 5.64 -12.92 -12.43
C LEU A 243 5.74 -13.27 -13.92
N SER A 244 6.53 -14.28 -14.32
CA SER A 244 6.56 -14.73 -15.72
C SER A 244 5.25 -15.40 -16.15
N VAL A 245 4.54 -16.04 -15.21
CA VAL A 245 3.26 -16.72 -15.49
C VAL A 245 2.08 -15.75 -15.47
N VAL A 246 2.06 -14.81 -14.51
CA VAL A 246 0.86 -13.99 -14.23
C VAL A 246 0.86 -12.61 -14.87
N ARG A 247 1.78 -12.34 -15.80
CA ARG A 247 2.00 -10.99 -16.35
C ARG A 247 0.75 -10.37 -16.97
N GLU A 248 -0.06 -11.17 -17.66
CA GLU A 248 -1.29 -10.69 -18.32
C GLU A 248 -2.44 -10.41 -17.33
N THR A 249 -2.39 -10.98 -16.12
CA THR A 249 -3.45 -10.92 -15.12
C THR A 249 -3.07 -10.10 -13.89
N THR A 250 -1.89 -9.49 -13.90
CA THR A 250 -1.38 -8.65 -12.80
C THR A 250 -1.18 -7.22 -13.28
N PHE A 251 -1.55 -6.24 -12.45
CA PHE A 251 -1.20 -4.84 -12.63
C PHE A 251 0.05 -4.51 -11.81
N ILE A 252 0.98 -3.74 -12.37
CA ILE A 252 2.18 -3.28 -11.64
C ILE A 252 1.92 -1.92 -10.99
N ASN A 253 1.12 -1.06 -11.63
CA ASN A 253 0.80 0.29 -11.17
C ASN A 253 -0.43 0.86 -11.90
N ASP A 254 -0.81 2.09 -11.55
CA ASP A 254 -1.93 2.82 -12.17
C ASP A 254 -1.79 2.97 -13.70
N ILE A 255 -0.57 3.12 -14.21
CA ILE A 255 -0.30 3.33 -15.64
C ILE A 255 -0.63 2.07 -16.45
N ASP A 256 -0.37 0.88 -15.89
CA ASP A 256 -0.72 -0.38 -16.56
C ASP A 256 -2.23 -0.56 -16.69
N VAL A 257 -3.00 -0.10 -15.70
CA VAL A 257 -4.47 -0.13 -15.74
C VAL A 257 -4.98 0.75 -16.88
N ILE A 258 -4.46 1.98 -16.97
CA ILE A 258 -4.82 2.94 -18.03
C ILE A 258 -4.48 2.38 -19.41
N ARG A 259 -3.28 1.83 -19.60
CA ARG A 259 -2.88 1.24 -20.88
C ARG A 259 -3.81 0.11 -21.32
N LYS A 260 -4.25 -0.75 -20.39
CA LYS A 260 -5.22 -1.80 -20.72
C LYS A 260 -6.59 -1.21 -21.10
N LEU A 261 -7.05 -0.19 -20.39
CA LEU A 261 -8.31 0.50 -20.70
C LEU A 261 -8.26 1.23 -22.05
N GLU A 262 -7.17 1.91 -22.36
CA GLU A 262 -6.98 2.58 -23.65
C GLU A 262 -6.97 1.58 -24.79
N LYS A 263 -6.26 0.45 -24.63
CA LYS A 263 -6.32 -0.65 -25.60
C LYS A 263 -7.74 -1.18 -25.76
N TYR A 264 -8.48 -1.33 -24.67
CA TYR A 264 -9.88 -1.76 -24.70
C TYR A 264 -10.80 -0.81 -25.48
N VAL A 265 -10.56 0.50 -25.38
CA VAL A 265 -11.24 1.52 -26.19
C VAL A 265 -10.84 1.39 -27.66
N LEU A 266 -9.54 1.29 -27.96
CA LEU A 266 -9.02 1.17 -29.33
C LEU A 266 -9.53 -0.09 -30.04
N ASP A 267 -9.69 -1.20 -29.31
CA ASP A 267 -10.23 -2.46 -29.83
C ASP A 267 -11.76 -2.43 -30.04
N GLY A 268 -12.42 -1.29 -29.77
CA GLY A 268 -13.87 -1.12 -29.92
C GLY A 268 -14.71 -1.87 -28.88
N LEU A 269 -14.10 -2.26 -27.76
CA LEU A 269 -14.75 -3.05 -26.71
C LEU A 269 -15.35 -2.17 -25.60
N PHE A 270 -14.88 -0.94 -25.46
CA PHE A 270 -15.44 0.02 -24.52
C PHE A 270 -16.76 0.61 -25.06
N GLN A 271 -17.84 0.42 -24.31
CA GLN A 271 -19.22 0.76 -24.72
C GLN A 271 -19.91 1.54 -23.61
N SER A 272 -21.07 2.15 -23.91
CA SER A 272 -21.92 2.79 -22.90
C SER A 272 -22.42 1.81 -21.82
N THR A 273 -22.43 0.51 -22.12
CA THR A 273 -22.77 -0.58 -21.20
C THR A 273 -21.60 -1.04 -20.33
N THR A 274 -20.36 -0.60 -20.61
CA THR A 274 -19.18 -1.01 -19.86
C THR A 274 -19.29 -0.60 -18.40
N LYS A 275 -19.15 -1.59 -17.50
CA LYS A 275 -19.09 -1.42 -16.05
C LYS A 275 -17.73 -1.81 -15.54
N PHE A 276 -17.32 -1.17 -14.46
CA PHE A 276 -16.13 -1.47 -13.72
C PHE A 276 -16.47 -2.19 -12.44
N ILE A 277 -15.58 -3.09 -12.03
CA ILE A 277 -15.69 -3.86 -10.81
C ILE A 277 -14.38 -3.74 -10.07
N VAL A 278 -14.46 -3.27 -8.82
CA VAL A 278 -13.33 -3.26 -7.89
C VAL A 278 -13.63 -4.25 -6.78
N ILE A 279 -12.69 -5.14 -6.51
CA ILE A 279 -12.82 -6.19 -5.50
C ILE A 279 -11.68 -6.05 -4.49
N ASP A 280 -12.01 -5.87 -3.21
CA ASP A 280 -11.10 -5.83 -2.06
C ASP A 280 -11.15 -7.20 -1.35
N VAL A 281 -10.03 -7.93 -1.36
CA VAL A 281 -9.93 -9.20 -0.62
C VAL A 281 -9.63 -8.91 0.85
N THR A 282 -10.54 -9.32 1.73
CA THR A 282 -10.46 -8.98 3.16
C THR A 282 -9.42 -9.83 3.87
N ASP A 283 -8.50 -9.17 4.59
CA ASP A 283 -7.55 -9.82 5.51
C ASP A 283 -6.73 -10.96 4.84
N LEU A 284 -6.36 -10.81 3.55
CA LEU A 284 -5.80 -11.87 2.70
C LEU A 284 -4.72 -12.70 3.41
N TYR A 285 -3.65 -12.05 3.87
CA TYR A 285 -2.49 -12.74 4.44
C TYR A 285 -2.80 -13.55 5.69
N THR A 286 -3.77 -13.13 6.50
CA THR A 286 -4.14 -13.81 7.75
C THR A 286 -5.20 -14.88 7.55
N MET A 287 -6.02 -14.77 6.51
CA MET A 287 -7.16 -15.68 6.30
C MET A 287 -6.82 -16.92 5.48
N ILE A 288 -5.76 -16.87 4.66
CA ILE A 288 -5.33 -18.01 3.84
C ILE A 288 -5.02 -19.24 4.71
N PRO A 289 -5.60 -20.42 4.44
CA PRO A 289 -5.29 -21.63 5.17
C PRO A 289 -3.88 -22.13 4.81
N ARG A 290 -3.04 -22.43 5.82
CA ARG A 290 -1.64 -22.84 5.60
C ARG A 290 -1.51 -24.05 4.67
N GLU A 291 -2.30 -25.10 4.92
CA GLU A 291 -2.29 -26.31 4.08
C GLU A 291 -2.82 -26.06 2.66
N GLY A 292 -3.83 -25.19 2.51
CA GLY A 292 -4.31 -24.78 1.19
C GLY A 292 -3.26 -24.00 0.41
N ALA A 293 -2.55 -23.10 1.08
CA ALA A 293 -1.44 -22.34 0.50
C ALA A 293 -0.29 -23.23 0.04
N LEU A 294 0.10 -24.22 0.86
CA LEU A 294 1.15 -25.17 0.51
C LEU A 294 0.74 -26.08 -0.65
N ARG A 295 -0.53 -26.51 -0.73
CA ARG A 295 -1.04 -27.25 -1.90
C ARG A 295 -1.03 -26.40 -3.17
N ALA A 296 -1.45 -25.13 -3.08
CA ALA A 296 -1.40 -24.20 -4.20
C ALA A 296 0.05 -23.96 -4.66
N LEU A 297 0.99 -23.81 -3.72
CA LEU A 297 2.41 -23.70 -4.03
C LEU A 297 2.95 -24.95 -4.70
N LEU A 298 2.65 -26.14 -4.19
CA LEU A 298 3.10 -27.40 -4.78
C LEU A 298 2.64 -27.52 -6.23
N ARG A 299 1.34 -27.33 -6.49
CA ARG A 299 0.77 -27.36 -7.84
C ARG A 299 1.46 -26.36 -8.77
N PHE A 300 1.62 -25.12 -8.30
CA PHE A 300 2.30 -24.08 -9.07
C PHE A 300 3.74 -24.46 -9.40
N LEU A 301 4.47 -25.05 -8.47
CA LEU A 301 5.86 -25.50 -8.69
C LEU A 301 5.91 -26.66 -9.68
N GLU A 302 5.02 -27.63 -9.59
CA GLU A 302 4.96 -28.78 -10.52
C GLU A 302 4.71 -28.31 -11.95
N GLU A 303 3.75 -27.39 -12.14
CA GLU A 303 3.38 -26.82 -13.44
C GLU A 303 4.50 -25.97 -14.08
N ASN A 304 5.39 -25.38 -13.28
CA ASN A 304 6.39 -24.40 -13.73
C ASN A 304 7.84 -24.82 -13.48
N SER A 305 8.07 -26.06 -13.09
CA SER A 305 9.41 -26.60 -12.87
C SER A 305 10.01 -27.20 -14.14
N TYR A 306 11.34 -27.23 -14.18
CA TYR A 306 12.09 -28.01 -15.16
C TYR A 306 12.77 -29.18 -14.43
N ASP A 307 12.45 -30.42 -14.81
CA ASP A 307 12.98 -31.63 -14.16
C ASP A 307 12.72 -31.66 -12.62
N GLY A 308 11.54 -31.18 -12.19
CA GLY A 308 11.16 -31.14 -10.77
C GLY A 308 12.03 -30.18 -9.95
N LYS A 309 12.66 -29.18 -10.59
CA LYS A 309 13.51 -28.17 -9.97
C LYS A 309 13.09 -26.76 -10.38
N ILE A 310 13.38 -25.84 -9.48
CA ILE A 310 13.31 -24.40 -9.69
C ILE A 310 14.69 -23.83 -9.40
N GLY A 311 15.36 -23.31 -10.44
CA GLY A 311 16.79 -23.02 -10.36
C GLY A 311 17.56 -24.30 -9.97
N SER A 312 18.31 -24.25 -8.87
CA SER A 312 19.03 -25.42 -8.34
C SER A 312 18.24 -26.25 -7.31
N LEU A 313 17.07 -25.77 -6.88
CA LEU A 313 16.31 -26.35 -5.76
C LEU A 313 15.24 -27.33 -6.25
N ARG A 314 15.23 -28.56 -5.70
CA ARG A 314 14.12 -29.50 -5.90
C ARG A 314 12.84 -29.00 -5.22
N ILE A 315 11.68 -29.30 -5.81
CA ILE A 315 10.36 -28.95 -5.26
C ILE A 315 10.23 -29.36 -3.79
N ASP A 316 10.61 -30.59 -3.42
CA ASP A 316 10.53 -31.07 -2.03
C ASP A 316 11.31 -30.20 -1.04
N SER A 317 12.43 -29.63 -1.48
CA SER A 317 13.26 -28.76 -0.63
C SER A 317 12.59 -27.40 -0.44
N ILE A 318 12.00 -26.86 -1.51
CA ILE A 318 11.22 -25.61 -1.47
C ILE A 318 10.02 -25.78 -0.55
N MET A 319 9.31 -26.90 -0.66
CA MET A 319 8.15 -27.21 0.19
C MET A 319 8.52 -27.36 1.66
N LYS A 320 9.65 -28.01 1.98
CA LYS A 320 10.16 -28.09 3.37
C LYS A 320 10.50 -26.71 3.93
N LEU A 321 11.15 -25.86 3.14
CA LEU A 321 11.47 -24.49 3.56
C LEU A 321 10.22 -23.63 3.75
N ALA A 322 9.24 -23.74 2.85
CA ALA A 322 7.96 -23.05 2.95
C ALA A 322 7.22 -23.44 4.23
N ARG A 323 7.14 -24.74 4.51
CA ARG A 323 6.52 -25.26 5.75
C ARG A 323 7.27 -24.78 7.00
N LEU A 324 8.61 -24.82 6.98
CA LEU A 324 9.44 -24.32 8.07
C LEU A 324 9.11 -22.86 8.42
N VAL A 325 8.96 -21.98 7.43
CA VAL A 325 8.60 -20.57 7.65
C VAL A 325 7.19 -20.43 8.25
N LEU A 326 6.21 -21.17 7.74
CA LEU A 326 4.81 -21.09 8.19
C LEU A 326 4.57 -21.72 9.56
N ASP A 327 5.31 -22.77 9.91
CA ASP A 327 5.14 -23.50 11.18
C ASP A 327 5.89 -22.87 12.35
N ASN A 328 6.86 -21.99 12.07
CA ASN A 328 7.71 -21.36 13.08
C ASN A 328 7.57 -19.84 13.12
N ASN A 329 6.42 -19.33 12.68
CA ASN A 329 6.10 -17.92 12.78
C ASN A 329 5.58 -17.59 14.19
N CYS A 330 6.52 -17.32 15.09
CA CYS A 330 6.24 -16.91 16.47
C CYS A 330 6.72 -15.47 16.73
N PHE A 331 5.99 -14.77 17.58
CA PHE A 331 6.27 -13.37 17.89
C PHE A 331 5.92 -13.04 19.35
N VAL A 332 6.42 -11.89 19.80
CA VAL A 332 6.14 -11.31 21.11
C VAL A 332 5.15 -10.16 20.96
N TYR A 333 4.16 -10.14 21.83
CA TYR A 333 3.23 -9.01 21.99
C TYR A 333 2.81 -8.90 23.44
N ASN A 334 2.84 -7.70 24.01
CA ASN A 334 2.46 -7.42 25.40
C ASN A 334 3.04 -8.45 26.42
N ASN A 335 4.35 -8.69 26.35
CA ASN A 335 5.09 -9.65 27.19
C ASN A 335 4.63 -11.12 27.10
N LYS A 336 3.85 -11.47 26.08
CA LYS A 336 3.39 -12.83 25.79
C LYS A 336 3.95 -13.33 24.48
N PHE A 337 4.08 -14.65 24.38
CA PHE A 337 4.49 -15.33 23.15
C PHE A 337 3.27 -15.80 22.39
N TYR A 338 3.27 -15.59 21.08
CA TYR A 338 2.20 -16.01 20.18
C TYR A 338 2.77 -16.79 19.01
N LYS A 339 1.99 -17.75 18.52
CA LYS A 339 2.21 -18.46 17.26
C LYS A 339 1.12 -18.11 16.28
N GLN A 340 1.49 -17.77 15.05
CA GLN A 340 0.52 -17.64 13.97
C GLN A 340 0.15 -19.02 13.41
N ILE A 341 -1.11 -19.41 13.58
CA ILE A 341 -1.64 -20.73 13.21
C ILE A 341 -2.45 -20.73 11.91
N ARG A 342 -2.82 -19.54 11.41
CA ARG A 342 -3.52 -19.33 10.14
C ARG A 342 -2.84 -18.21 9.34
N GLY A 343 -2.85 -18.32 8.01
CA GLY A 343 -2.20 -17.35 7.15
C GLY A 343 -0.67 -17.35 7.28
N GLY A 344 -0.07 -16.23 6.90
CA GLY A 344 1.35 -15.93 7.13
C GLY A 344 1.55 -14.53 7.70
N ALA A 345 2.74 -14.26 8.22
CA ALA A 345 3.07 -12.93 8.75
C ALA A 345 3.09 -11.89 7.63
N MET A 346 2.34 -10.80 7.80
CA MET A 346 2.36 -9.67 6.86
C MET A 346 3.76 -9.01 6.72
N GLY A 347 4.67 -9.24 7.67
CA GLY A 347 6.07 -8.78 7.58
C GLY A 347 7.04 -9.79 6.98
N SER A 348 6.59 -10.98 6.60
CA SER A 348 7.43 -12.00 5.96
C SER A 348 7.46 -11.82 4.44
N ALA A 349 8.66 -11.75 3.87
CA ALA A 349 8.85 -11.65 2.42
C ALA A 349 8.24 -12.86 1.67
N PHE A 350 8.30 -14.05 2.26
CA PHE A 350 7.74 -15.26 1.65
C PHE A 350 6.20 -15.26 1.62
N THR A 351 5.57 -14.72 2.67
CA THR A 351 4.11 -14.72 2.78
C THR A 351 3.45 -13.97 1.63
N GLN A 352 4.07 -12.91 1.11
CA GLN A 352 3.53 -12.15 0.00
C GLN A 352 3.40 -12.98 -1.28
N VAL A 353 4.47 -13.64 -1.69
CA VAL A 353 4.45 -14.49 -2.91
C VAL A 353 3.56 -15.71 -2.72
N LEU A 354 3.52 -16.29 -1.53
CA LEU A 354 2.65 -17.43 -1.25
C LEU A 354 1.15 -17.05 -1.38
N ALA A 355 0.76 -15.89 -0.84
CA ALA A 355 -0.61 -15.40 -0.97
C ALA A 355 -0.97 -15.10 -2.43
N ASN A 356 -0.03 -14.54 -3.19
CA ASN A 356 -0.22 -14.30 -4.61
C ASN A 356 -0.42 -15.59 -5.41
N ILE A 357 0.33 -16.67 -5.10
CA ILE A 357 0.16 -17.99 -5.71
C ILE A 357 -1.19 -18.61 -5.32
N TYR A 358 -1.61 -18.47 -4.06
CA TYR A 358 -2.91 -18.93 -3.62
C TYR A 358 -4.05 -18.23 -4.38
N MET A 359 -3.97 -16.90 -4.48
CA MET A 359 -4.94 -16.10 -5.22
C MET A 359 -4.94 -16.44 -6.70
N TYR A 360 -3.77 -16.66 -7.31
CA TYR A 360 -3.65 -17.13 -8.69
C TYR A 360 -4.46 -18.41 -8.93
N CYS A 361 -4.36 -19.39 -8.02
CA CYS A 361 -5.13 -20.62 -8.12
C CYS A 361 -6.64 -20.40 -7.93
N TRP A 362 -7.04 -19.48 -7.05
CA TRP A 362 -8.44 -19.16 -6.78
C TRP A 362 -9.10 -18.43 -7.96
N GLU A 363 -8.40 -17.45 -8.55
CA GLU A 363 -8.93 -16.48 -9.51
C GLU A 363 -9.10 -17.00 -10.95
N GLN A 364 -8.65 -18.21 -11.27
CA GLN A 364 -8.67 -18.76 -12.63
C GLN A 364 -10.05 -18.76 -13.30
N ASP A 365 -11.11 -19.13 -12.57
CA ASP A 365 -12.46 -19.16 -13.14
C ASP A 365 -12.97 -17.75 -13.48
N LEU A 366 -12.58 -16.77 -12.67
CA LEU A 366 -12.93 -15.36 -12.89
C LEU A 366 -12.15 -14.77 -14.06
N ILE A 367 -10.86 -15.09 -14.19
CA ILE A 367 -10.04 -14.73 -15.36
C ILE A 367 -10.64 -15.33 -16.63
N LYS A 368 -10.97 -16.62 -16.60
CA LYS A 368 -11.55 -17.34 -17.74
C LYS A 368 -12.87 -16.70 -18.17
N TYR A 369 -13.80 -16.50 -17.22
CA TYR A 369 -15.07 -15.82 -17.47
C TYR A 369 -14.84 -14.43 -18.09
N THR A 370 -13.93 -13.64 -17.54
CA THR A 370 -13.64 -12.29 -18.07
C THR A 370 -13.08 -12.34 -19.48
N THR A 371 -12.21 -13.30 -19.77
CA THR A 371 -11.57 -13.47 -21.09
C THR A 371 -12.59 -13.89 -22.15
N GLU A 372 -13.47 -14.84 -21.82
CA GLU A 372 -14.55 -15.32 -22.71
C GLU A 372 -15.51 -14.18 -23.11
N HIS A 373 -15.75 -13.25 -22.20
CA HIS A 373 -16.62 -12.09 -22.43
C HIS A 373 -15.86 -10.84 -22.91
N ARG A 374 -14.60 -11.01 -23.34
CA ARG A 374 -13.74 -9.92 -23.85
C ARG A 374 -13.73 -8.73 -22.90
N GLY A 375 -13.52 -8.98 -21.61
CA GLY A 375 -13.36 -7.97 -20.57
C GLY A 375 -11.90 -7.75 -20.19
N ILE A 376 -11.67 -6.87 -19.23
CA ILE A 376 -10.36 -6.66 -18.59
C ILE A 376 -10.39 -7.35 -17.23
N TYR A 377 -9.31 -8.09 -16.92
CA TYR A 377 -9.00 -8.55 -15.58
C TYR A 377 -7.59 -8.08 -15.21
N GLY A 378 -7.42 -7.64 -13.97
CA GLY A 378 -6.09 -7.60 -13.38
C GLY A 378 -6.10 -7.39 -11.88
N ARG A 379 -5.15 -8.01 -11.20
CA ARG A 379 -4.97 -7.91 -9.76
C ARG A 379 -3.73 -7.06 -9.41
N TYR A 380 -3.87 -6.21 -8.41
CA TYR A 380 -2.79 -5.52 -7.72
C TYR A 380 -2.79 -5.96 -6.24
N ILE A 381 -1.95 -6.94 -5.91
CA ILE A 381 -1.85 -7.50 -4.56
C ILE A 381 -3.21 -8.03 -4.06
N ASP A 382 -3.89 -7.27 -3.20
CA ASP A 382 -5.18 -7.61 -2.55
C ASP A 382 -6.39 -7.00 -3.29
N ASP A 383 -6.15 -6.07 -4.22
CA ASP A 383 -7.17 -5.34 -4.97
C ASP A 383 -7.29 -5.92 -6.40
N ILE A 384 -8.50 -6.26 -6.86
CA ILE A 384 -8.75 -6.72 -8.23
C ILE A 384 -9.59 -5.68 -8.96
N PHE A 385 -9.26 -5.43 -10.22
CA PHE A 385 -10.01 -4.59 -11.13
C PHE A 385 -10.50 -5.39 -12.33
N MET A 386 -11.76 -5.18 -12.71
CA MET A 386 -12.33 -5.71 -13.93
C MET A 386 -13.11 -4.64 -14.70
N ALA A 387 -13.15 -4.79 -16.03
CA ALA A 387 -14.05 -4.04 -16.91
C ALA A 387 -14.81 -5.02 -17.82
N THR A 388 -16.12 -4.85 -17.96
CA THR A 388 -16.95 -5.76 -18.77
C THR A 388 -18.24 -5.10 -19.23
N ASN A 389 -18.79 -5.61 -20.34
CA ASN A 389 -20.11 -5.22 -20.85
C ASN A 389 -21.25 -6.14 -20.37
N GLN A 390 -20.94 -7.12 -19.51
CA GLN A 390 -21.93 -8.02 -18.92
C GLN A 390 -22.86 -7.26 -17.96
N THR A 391 -24.05 -7.82 -17.72
CA THR A 391 -25.00 -7.23 -16.78
C THR A 391 -24.50 -7.35 -15.34
N ALA A 392 -24.98 -6.45 -14.47
CA ALA A 392 -24.57 -6.49 -13.06
C ALA A 392 -24.99 -7.81 -12.38
N ILE A 393 -26.13 -8.38 -12.81
CA ILE A 393 -26.68 -9.63 -12.28
C ILE A 393 -25.75 -10.81 -12.62
N GLU A 394 -25.31 -10.93 -13.88
CA GLU A 394 -24.41 -12.01 -14.32
C GLU A 394 -23.09 -11.97 -13.54
N ILE A 395 -22.51 -10.77 -13.39
CA ILE A 395 -21.27 -10.57 -12.64
C ILE A 395 -21.47 -10.95 -11.17
N GLN A 396 -22.55 -10.49 -10.52
CA GLN A 396 -22.86 -10.82 -9.14
C GLN A 396 -23.01 -12.34 -8.93
N GLN A 397 -23.63 -13.04 -9.88
CA GLN A 397 -23.73 -14.50 -9.84
C GLN A 397 -22.35 -15.17 -9.91
N GLN A 398 -21.45 -14.70 -10.78
CA GLN A 398 -20.09 -15.20 -10.84
C GLN A 398 -19.31 -14.92 -9.55
N LEU A 399 -19.38 -13.70 -9.02
CA LEU A 399 -18.71 -13.34 -7.76
C LEU A 399 -19.23 -14.19 -6.59
N LYS A 400 -20.54 -14.46 -6.53
CA LYS A 400 -21.13 -15.36 -5.53
C LYS A 400 -20.61 -16.79 -5.66
N LYS A 401 -20.46 -17.30 -6.89
CA LYS A 401 -19.85 -18.61 -7.15
C LYS A 401 -18.40 -18.64 -6.65
N MET A 402 -17.62 -17.59 -6.90
CA MET A 402 -16.24 -17.47 -6.43
C MET A 402 -16.12 -17.44 -4.90
N MET A 403 -17.03 -16.72 -4.22
CA MET A 403 -17.08 -16.71 -2.75
C MET A 403 -17.40 -18.09 -2.17
N ASN A 404 -18.29 -18.85 -2.82
CA ASN A 404 -18.66 -20.19 -2.36
C ASN A 404 -17.57 -21.25 -2.61
N LYS A 405 -16.63 -20.97 -3.53
CA LYS A 405 -15.51 -21.87 -3.85
C LYS A 405 -14.51 -22.02 -2.70
N ASP A 406 -14.35 -20.97 -1.90
CA ASP A 406 -13.40 -20.97 -0.78
C ASP A 406 -13.89 -20.08 0.37
N ILE A 407 -14.31 -20.72 1.46
CA ILE A 407 -14.78 -20.07 2.70
C ILE A 407 -13.74 -19.11 3.32
N ASN A 408 -12.46 -19.27 2.98
CA ASN A 408 -11.37 -18.45 3.52
C ASN A 408 -11.21 -17.13 2.77
N ILE A 409 -11.72 -17.02 1.54
CA ILE A 409 -11.61 -15.83 0.71
C ILE A 409 -12.93 -15.05 0.81
N LYS A 410 -12.88 -13.94 1.54
CA LYS A 410 -13.96 -12.97 1.62
C LYS A 410 -13.63 -11.78 0.74
N ILE A 411 -14.55 -11.44 -0.15
CA ILE A 411 -14.43 -10.29 -1.04
C ILE A 411 -15.49 -9.26 -0.74
N ASN A 412 -15.11 -7.99 -0.76
CA ASN A 412 -16.04 -6.86 -0.90
C ASN A 412 -15.90 -6.34 -2.32
N TYR A 413 -17.00 -6.00 -2.98
CA TYR A 413 -16.92 -5.50 -4.33
C TYR A 413 -17.90 -4.35 -4.58
N GLU A 414 -17.51 -3.46 -5.50
CA GLU A 414 -18.38 -2.45 -6.09
C GLU A 414 -18.51 -2.70 -7.59
N ILE A 415 -19.71 -2.49 -8.14
CA ILE A 415 -19.98 -2.56 -9.58
C ILE A 415 -20.59 -1.22 -9.97
N ASN A 416 -19.91 -0.45 -10.81
CA ASN A 416 -20.37 0.88 -11.16
C ASN A 416 -19.81 1.34 -12.52
N THR A 417 -20.35 2.41 -13.08
CA THR A 417 -19.78 3.12 -14.23
C THR A 417 -18.70 4.12 -13.81
N ALA A 418 -18.55 4.40 -12.52
CA ALA A 418 -17.46 5.17 -11.93
C ALA A 418 -16.92 4.47 -10.69
N VAL A 419 -15.61 4.15 -10.66
CA VAL A 419 -14.96 3.43 -9.55
C VAL A 419 -13.61 4.04 -9.21
N ASN A 420 -13.12 3.77 -8.00
CA ASN A 420 -11.78 4.12 -7.59
C ASN A 420 -10.91 2.87 -7.50
N PHE A 421 -9.83 2.81 -8.27
CA PHE A 421 -8.87 1.72 -8.21
C PHE A 421 -7.47 2.30 -8.06
N LEU A 422 -6.72 1.82 -7.06
CA LEU A 422 -5.43 2.41 -6.69
C LEU A 422 -5.56 3.92 -6.44
N ASP A 423 -4.81 4.75 -7.17
CA ASP A 423 -4.82 6.20 -7.09
C ASP A 423 -5.47 6.84 -8.34
N ILE A 424 -6.37 6.11 -9.01
CA ILE A 424 -7.16 6.61 -10.15
C ILE A 424 -8.66 6.42 -9.94
N THR A 425 -9.45 7.42 -10.32
CA THR A 425 -10.89 7.30 -10.54
C THR A 425 -11.11 7.07 -12.02
N ILE A 426 -11.83 6.00 -12.34
CA ILE A 426 -12.13 5.59 -13.71
C ILE A 426 -13.63 5.74 -13.91
N THR A 427 -14.04 6.41 -15.00
CA THR A 427 -15.44 6.69 -15.31
C THR A 427 -15.76 6.38 -16.76
N ASN A 428 -16.94 5.82 -16.98
CA ASN A 428 -17.56 5.63 -18.28
C ASN A 428 -18.67 6.67 -18.46
N GLU A 429 -18.39 7.74 -19.20
CA GLU A 429 -19.36 8.77 -19.56
C GLU A 429 -20.02 8.39 -20.90
N ASN A 430 -21.01 7.48 -20.85
CA ASN A 430 -21.79 7.04 -22.02
C ASN A 430 -20.95 6.51 -23.20
N GLY A 431 -19.93 5.70 -22.91
CA GLY A 431 -19.01 5.14 -23.91
C GLY A 431 -17.72 5.94 -24.08
N GLN A 432 -17.52 7.00 -23.29
CA GLN A 432 -16.26 7.73 -23.23
C GLN A 432 -15.51 7.41 -21.94
N LEU A 433 -14.28 6.91 -22.08
CA LEU A 433 -13.39 6.67 -20.94
C LEU A 433 -12.87 7.99 -20.39
N LYS A 434 -13.04 8.20 -19.09
CA LYS A 434 -12.49 9.32 -18.34
C LYS A 434 -11.72 8.83 -17.13
N THR A 435 -10.56 9.42 -16.89
CA THR A 435 -9.68 9.09 -15.77
C THR A 435 -9.22 10.36 -15.06
N LEU A 436 -9.10 10.30 -13.74
CA LEU A 436 -8.61 11.38 -12.90
C LEU A 436 -7.85 10.81 -11.70
N ILE A 437 -6.99 11.62 -11.06
CA ILE A 437 -6.28 11.19 -9.85
C ILE A 437 -7.28 11.03 -8.72
N TYR A 438 -7.23 9.87 -8.06
CA TYR A 438 -7.98 9.65 -6.84
C TYR A 438 -7.11 9.88 -5.61
N HIS A 439 -7.59 10.74 -4.72
CA HIS A 439 -7.04 10.91 -3.38
C HIS A 439 -8.00 10.34 -2.35
N LYS A 440 -7.53 9.40 -1.52
CA LYS A 440 -8.37 8.89 -0.43
C LYS A 440 -8.75 10.05 0.48
N PRO A 441 -9.99 10.11 1.01
CA PRO A 441 -10.43 11.19 1.89
C PRO A 441 -9.57 11.42 3.14
N THR A 442 -8.79 10.41 3.55
CA THR A 442 -7.88 10.47 4.70
C THR A 442 -6.44 10.83 4.33
N THR A 443 -6.16 11.07 3.06
CA THR A 443 -4.84 11.47 2.57
C THR A 443 -4.69 12.96 2.74
N GLU A 444 -3.73 13.38 3.55
CA GLU A 444 -3.31 14.77 3.57
C GLU A 444 -2.24 15.01 2.49
N PRO A 445 -2.36 16.08 1.69
CA PRO A 445 -1.31 16.46 0.75
C PRO A 445 -0.04 16.80 1.53
N TYR A 446 0.97 15.95 1.41
CA TYR A 446 2.26 16.17 2.05
C TYR A 446 3.26 16.73 1.04
N ILE A 447 3.68 17.96 1.26
CA ILE A 447 4.82 18.57 0.60
C ILE A 447 6.01 18.51 1.56
N LEU A 448 7.18 18.13 1.05
CA LEU A 448 8.40 18.06 1.84
C LEU A 448 8.73 19.46 2.41
N PRO A 449 8.76 19.64 3.75
CA PRO A 449 9.10 20.92 4.35
C PRO A 449 10.50 21.34 3.95
N PHE A 450 10.69 22.62 3.62
CA PHE A 450 11.99 23.14 3.22
C PHE A 450 12.94 23.17 4.42
N THR A 451 13.76 22.12 4.56
CA THR A 451 14.78 21.99 5.60
C THR A 451 16.18 21.94 4.98
N PRO A 452 17.22 22.42 5.68
CA PRO A 452 18.60 22.37 5.17
C PRO A 452 19.11 20.95 4.91
N ASP A 453 18.55 19.96 5.61
CA ASP A 453 18.96 18.56 5.55
C ASP A 453 18.50 17.84 4.27
N HIS A 454 17.61 18.47 3.50
CA HIS A 454 17.11 17.92 2.24
C HIS A 454 17.77 18.61 1.03
N PRO A 455 18.37 17.84 0.09
CA PRO A 455 18.91 18.42 -1.14
C PRO A 455 17.86 19.20 -1.95
N ARG A 456 18.23 20.38 -2.48
CA ARG A 456 17.33 21.24 -3.28
C ARG A 456 16.66 20.52 -4.45
N HIS A 457 17.33 19.53 -5.06
CA HIS A 457 16.75 18.76 -6.16
C HIS A 457 15.55 17.91 -5.70
N MET A 458 15.48 17.46 -4.44
CA MET A 458 14.31 16.73 -3.92
C MET A 458 13.08 17.63 -3.85
N HIS A 459 13.24 18.87 -3.36
CA HIS A 459 12.15 19.85 -3.33
C HIS A 459 11.62 20.17 -4.73
N ARG A 460 12.49 20.22 -5.75
CA ARG A 460 12.08 20.40 -7.16
C ARG A 460 11.40 19.16 -7.74
N ASN A 461 11.92 17.98 -7.44
CA ASN A 461 11.46 16.73 -8.05
C ASN A 461 10.12 16.25 -7.52
N ILE A 462 9.74 16.56 -6.28
CA ILE A 462 8.44 16.15 -5.70
C ILE A 462 7.24 16.75 -6.47
N PRO A 463 7.10 18.08 -6.63
CA PRO A 463 6.00 18.66 -7.41
C PRO A 463 6.08 18.27 -8.89
N TYR A 464 7.30 18.16 -9.46
CA TYR A 464 7.49 17.65 -10.82
C TYR A 464 6.93 16.23 -10.97
N ALA A 465 7.26 15.31 -10.07
CA ALA A 465 6.76 13.94 -10.10
C ALA A 465 5.25 13.85 -9.90
N ALA A 466 4.67 14.70 -9.04
CA ALA A 466 3.22 14.79 -8.85
C ALA A 466 2.50 15.25 -10.13
N LEU A 467 3.05 16.22 -10.85
CA LEU A 467 2.50 16.67 -12.13
C LEU A 467 2.71 15.67 -13.26
N MET A 468 3.88 15.02 -13.32
CA MET A 468 4.11 13.92 -14.26
C MET A 468 3.10 12.79 -14.04
N ARG A 469 2.80 12.49 -12.78
CA ARG A 469 1.74 11.55 -12.42
C ARG A 469 0.39 12.03 -12.93
N ALA A 470 -0.01 13.28 -12.67
CA ALA A 470 -1.29 13.82 -13.15
C ALA A 470 -1.42 13.74 -14.67
N ALA A 471 -0.36 14.07 -15.42
CA ALA A 471 -0.40 13.99 -16.87
C ALA A 471 -0.47 12.56 -17.41
N HIS A 472 0.06 11.57 -16.70
CA HIS A 472 -0.07 10.17 -17.10
C HIS A 472 -1.42 9.57 -16.71
N LEU A 473 -2.06 10.08 -15.65
CA LEU A 473 -3.26 9.46 -15.08
C LEU A 473 -4.57 10.13 -15.52
N CYS A 474 -4.57 11.45 -15.71
CA CYS A 474 -5.78 12.20 -16.03
C CYS A 474 -6.04 12.23 -17.53
N SER A 475 -7.29 12.00 -17.94
CA SER A 475 -7.71 12.14 -19.34
C SER A 475 -7.83 13.60 -19.79
N ASN A 476 -7.87 14.56 -18.85
CA ASN A 476 -7.90 15.99 -19.12
C ASN A 476 -7.09 16.77 -18.06
N VAL A 477 -6.42 17.85 -18.50
CA VAL A 477 -5.64 18.77 -17.66
C VAL A 477 -6.51 19.48 -16.61
N ASN A 478 -7.78 19.73 -16.90
CA ASN A 478 -8.71 20.33 -15.94
C ASN A 478 -8.92 19.46 -14.70
N TYR A 479 -8.56 18.18 -14.76
CA TYR A 479 -8.58 17.24 -13.64
C TYR A 479 -7.22 17.12 -12.93
N PHE A 480 -6.28 18.05 -13.15
CA PHE A 480 -5.01 18.07 -12.40
C PHE A 480 -5.17 18.69 -11.00
N ASN A 481 -6.24 19.44 -10.77
CA ASN A 481 -6.50 20.17 -9.52
C ASN A 481 -7.35 19.40 -8.50
N SER A 482 -7.77 18.16 -8.83
CA SER A 482 -8.67 17.33 -8.01
C SER A 482 -7.96 16.54 -6.93
#